data_AF-A0A7M2XQC8-F1
#
_entry.id   AF-A0A7M2XQC8-F1
#
_cell.length_a   1.000
_cell.length_b   1.000
_cell.length_c   1.000
_cell.angle_alpha   90.00
_cell.angle_beta   90.00
_cell.angle_gamma   90.00
#
_symmetry.space_group_name_H-M   'P 1'
#
loop_
_entity.id
_entity.type
_entity.pdbx_description
1 polymer ?
#
loop_
_entity_poly.entity_id
_entity_poly.type
_entity_poly.pdbx_seq_one_letter_code
_entity_poly.pdbx_strand_id
1 'polypeptide(L)'
;MGFVYYILPDGREAGYGVEAECDDPECHRRIDRGRGYLCGHNPLGSKEDDEAGCGNYFCHRHLPDHRCPLPECGVRCDDELPCSLVAGHHRPHRNTVARPGRRPRRRAPPGHP
;
A
#
# COMPACT_ATOMS: atom_id res chain seq x y z
N MET A 1 1.34 3.09 -20.83
CA MET A 1 0.34 4.19 -20.94
C MET A 1 0.09 4.71 -19.53
N GLY A 2 0.37 5.98 -19.24
CA GLY A 2 0.08 6.60 -17.95
C GLY A 2 -1.20 7.42 -18.06
N PHE A 3 -2.15 7.21 -17.17
CA PHE A 3 -3.38 8.01 -17.15
C PHE A 3 -3.12 9.31 -16.41
N VAL A 4 -3.24 10.44 -17.12
CA VAL A 4 -3.12 11.77 -16.52
C VAL A 4 -4.34 12.08 -15.64
N TYR A 5 -5.51 11.54 -16.00
CA TYR A 5 -6.79 11.75 -15.32
C TYR A 5 -7.77 10.63 -15.64
N TYR A 6 -8.55 10.17 -14.65
CA TYR A 6 -9.61 9.18 -14.78
C TYR A 6 -10.58 9.23 -13.58
N ILE A 7 -11.80 8.72 -13.77
CA ILE A 7 -12.84 8.63 -12.73
C ILE A 7 -12.94 7.17 -12.27
N LEU A 8 -12.88 6.96 -10.96
CA LEU A 8 -13.11 5.65 -10.35
C LEU A 8 -14.61 5.31 -10.37
N PRO A 9 -14.99 4.01 -10.37
CA PRO A 9 -16.39 3.57 -10.23
C PRO A 9 -17.15 4.17 -9.04
N ASP A 10 -16.42 4.56 -7.99
CA ASP A 10 -16.92 5.24 -6.78
C ASP A 10 -17.13 6.77 -6.97
N GLY A 11 -16.83 7.30 -8.15
CA GLY A 11 -17.00 8.72 -8.50
C GLY A 11 -15.81 9.61 -8.15
N ARG A 12 -14.78 9.08 -7.46
CA ARG A 12 -13.54 9.82 -7.15
C ARG A 12 -12.71 10.06 -8.41
N GLU A 13 -12.22 11.29 -8.55
CA GLU A 13 -11.22 11.65 -9.56
C GLU A 13 -9.83 11.15 -9.14
N ALA A 14 -9.06 10.60 -10.07
CA ALA A 14 -7.70 10.13 -9.86
C ALA A 14 -6.82 10.40 -11.09
N GLY A 15 -5.50 10.46 -10.89
CA GLY A 15 -4.55 10.79 -11.95
C GLY A 15 -3.48 11.81 -11.52
N TYR A 16 -2.45 11.92 -12.35
CA TYR A 16 -1.37 12.88 -12.15
C TYR A 16 -1.89 14.32 -12.29
N GLY A 17 -1.78 15.10 -11.22
CA GLY A 17 -2.27 16.48 -11.18
C GLY A 17 -3.70 16.64 -10.65
N VAL A 18 -4.37 15.55 -10.27
CA VAL A 18 -5.63 15.63 -9.50
C VAL A 18 -5.29 15.96 -8.05
N GLU A 19 -5.51 17.20 -7.64
CA GLU A 19 -5.20 17.67 -6.29
C GLU A 19 -5.99 16.87 -5.22
N ALA A 20 -5.27 16.46 -4.18
CA ALA A 20 -5.85 15.79 -3.02
C ALA A 20 -5.02 16.02 -1.76
N GLU A 21 -5.56 15.59 -0.63
CA GLU A 21 -4.83 15.48 0.63
C GLU A 21 -4.41 14.03 0.88
N CYS A 22 -3.38 13.86 1.70
CA CYS A 22 -2.98 12.55 2.20
C CYS A 22 -4.15 11.92 2.97
N ASP A 23 -4.50 10.67 2.68
CA ASP A 23 -5.54 9.90 3.37
C ASP A 23 -5.14 9.44 4.79
N ASP A 24 -4.05 9.99 5.34
CA ASP A 24 -3.69 9.75 6.73
C ASP A 24 -4.45 10.75 7.62
N PRO A 25 -5.16 10.29 8.67
CA PRO A 25 -6.11 11.11 9.42
C PRO A 25 -5.49 12.32 10.11
N GLU A 26 -4.17 12.33 10.31
CA GLU A 26 -3.44 13.41 10.98
C GLU A 26 -2.60 14.24 9.99
N CYS A 27 -2.76 14.03 8.68
CA CYS A 27 -1.89 14.61 7.65
C CYS A 27 -2.64 15.40 6.57
N HIS A 28 -2.51 16.72 6.59
CA HIS A 28 -3.08 17.63 5.58
C HIS A 28 -2.11 17.99 4.44
N ARG A 29 -1.17 17.08 4.13
CA ARG A 29 -0.20 17.32 3.05
C ARG A 29 -0.92 17.25 1.71
N ARG A 30 -0.87 18.33 0.94
CA ARG A 30 -1.29 18.34 -0.47
C ARG A 30 -0.44 17.38 -1.30
N ILE A 31 -1.09 16.53 -2.06
CA ILE A 31 -0.56 15.53 -2.98
C ILE A 31 -1.38 15.56 -4.28
N ASP A 32 -1.01 14.70 -5.24
CA ASP A 32 -1.91 14.33 -6.32
C ASP A 32 -2.39 12.88 -6.15
N ARG A 33 -3.55 12.55 -6.72
CA ARG A 33 -4.05 11.16 -6.80
C ARG A 33 -3.40 10.38 -7.95
N GLY A 34 -2.14 10.65 -8.23
CA GLY A 34 -1.32 9.87 -9.13
C GLY A 34 -0.76 8.62 -8.44
N ARG A 35 -0.23 7.72 -9.27
CA ARG A 35 0.29 6.41 -8.81
C ARG A 35 1.49 6.53 -7.86
N GLY A 36 2.19 7.67 -7.84
CA GLY A 36 3.31 7.91 -6.91
C GLY A 36 2.90 8.01 -5.44
N TYR A 37 1.62 8.26 -5.18
CA TYR A 37 1.05 8.35 -3.84
C TYR A 37 0.07 7.22 -3.52
N LEU A 38 -0.25 6.35 -4.49
CA LEU A 38 -1.21 5.27 -4.33
C LEU A 38 -0.62 4.10 -3.52
N CYS A 39 -1.37 3.59 -2.54
CA CYS A 39 -1.05 2.30 -1.92
C CYS A 39 -1.48 1.14 -2.82
N GLY A 40 -0.49 0.44 -3.39
CA GLY A 40 -0.69 -0.68 -4.30
C GLY A 40 -0.54 -0.25 -5.75
N HIS A 41 -1.14 -1.03 -6.65
CA HIS A 41 -1.11 -0.75 -8.09
C HIS A 41 -2.50 -0.39 -8.65
N ASN A 42 -3.56 -0.87 -7.98
CA ASN A 42 -4.94 -0.58 -8.31
C ASN A 42 -5.53 0.54 -7.43
N PRO A 43 -6.05 1.63 -8.01
CA PRO A 43 -6.73 2.69 -7.26
C PRO A 43 -8.08 2.25 -6.67
N LEU A 44 -8.64 1.12 -7.10
CA LEU A 44 -9.80 0.47 -6.47
C LEU A 44 -9.41 -0.38 -5.26
N GLY A 45 -8.10 -0.56 -5.02
CA GLY A 45 -7.56 -1.47 -4.02
C GLY A 45 -7.89 -2.93 -4.37
N SER A 46 -7.86 -3.80 -3.36
CA SER A 46 -8.17 -5.23 -3.50
C SER A 46 -9.66 -5.54 -3.70
N LYS A 47 -10.44 -4.60 -4.26
CA LYS A 47 -11.87 -4.78 -4.55
C LYS A 47 -12.13 -5.58 -5.82
N GLU A 48 -11.15 -5.63 -6.71
CA GLU A 48 -11.13 -6.46 -7.92
C GLU A 48 -9.84 -7.29 -7.88
N ASP A 49 -9.96 -8.58 -8.22
CA ASP A 49 -8.97 -9.67 -8.18
C ASP A 49 -7.47 -9.32 -8.01
N ASP A 50 -6.81 -10.08 -7.13
CA ASP A 50 -5.36 -10.28 -6.96
C ASP A 50 -4.45 -9.06 -6.70
N GLU A 51 -4.94 -7.81 -6.77
CA GLU A 51 -4.10 -6.64 -6.53
C GLU A 51 -4.02 -6.22 -5.06
N ALA A 52 -2.79 -6.16 -4.55
CA ALA A 52 -2.49 -5.72 -3.20
C ALA A 52 -2.48 -4.19 -3.10
N GLY A 53 -3.51 -3.60 -2.48
CA GLY A 53 -3.59 -2.17 -2.19
C GLY A 53 -4.86 -1.80 -1.46
N CYS A 54 -4.82 -0.76 -0.63
CA CYS A 54 -6.01 -0.28 0.07
C CYS A 54 -6.84 0.74 -0.74
N GLY A 55 -6.33 1.20 -1.89
CA GLY A 55 -7.03 2.17 -2.76
C GLY A 55 -7.01 3.62 -2.25
N ASN A 56 -6.16 3.91 -1.26
CA ASN A 56 -5.95 5.25 -0.69
C ASN A 56 -4.61 5.85 -1.13
N TYR A 57 -4.50 7.17 -1.02
CA TYR A 57 -3.37 7.96 -1.46
C TYR A 57 -2.65 8.60 -0.27
N PHE A 58 -1.36 8.36 -0.14
CA PHE A 58 -0.55 8.83 0.97
C PHE A 58 0.67 9.58 0.47
N CYS A 59 1.05 10.66 1.16
CA CYS A 59 2.31 11.32 0.89
C CYS A 59 3.50 10.35 1.10
N HIS A 60 4.67 10.65 0.52
CA HIS A 60 5.85 9.78 0.62
C HIS A 60 6.29 9.42 2.06
N ARG A 61 5.87 10.21 3.07
CA ARG A 61 6.10 9.89 4.48
C ARG A 61 5.19 8.78 5.00
N HIS A 62 3.91 8.79 4.65
CA HIS A 62 2.91 7.86 5.19
C HIS A 62 2.69 6.65 4.28
N LEU A 63 2.97 6.75 2.98
CA LEU A 63 2.90 5.62 2.06
C LEU A 63 3.60 4.35 2.56
N PRO A 64 4.83 4.40 3.13
CA PRO A 64 5.50 3.19 3.61
C PRO A 64 5.07 2.68 5.00
N ASP A 65 4.29 3.44 5.79
CA ASP A 65 4.01 3.12 7.21
C ASP A 65 2.55 3.46 7.62
N HIS A 66 1.62 3.48 6.67
CA HIS A 66 0.20 3.72 6.94
C HIS A 66 -0.50 2.45 7.45
N ARG A 67 -1.64 2.63 8.12
CA ARG A 67 -2.49 1.53 8.60
C ARG A 67 -3.27 0.91 7.44
N CYS A 68 -2.57 0.11 6.63
CA CYS A 68 -3.19 -0.67 5.57
C CYS A 68 -4.09 -1.77 6.17
N PRO A 69 -5.34 -1.93 5.72
CA PRO A 69 -6.21 -3.04 6.13
C PRO A 69 -5.73 -4.41 5.62
N LEU A 70 -4.86 -4.44 4.60
CA LEU A 70 -4.31 -5.68 4.07
C LEU A 70 -3.17 -6.20 4.95
N PRO A 71 -3.15 -7.51 5.26
CA PRO A 71 -2.03 -8.10 6.00
C PRO A 71 -0.74 -8.01 5.20
N GLU A 72 0.40 -8.00 5.89
CA GLU A 72 1.72 -8.20 5.25
C GLU A 72 1.87 -9.60 4.66
N CYS A 73 2.64 -9.69 3.57
CA CYS A 73 3.13 -10.97 3.03
C CYS A 73 3.83 -11.71 4.19
N GLY A 74 3.18 -12.75 4.72
CA GLY A 74 3.68 -13.56 5.83
C GLY A 74 4.69 -14.62 5.39
N VAL A 75 5.00 -14.68 4.09
CA VAL A 75 6.03 -15.54 3.49
C VAL A 75 7.16 -14.66 2.98
N ARG A 76 8.35 -15.24 2.86
CA ARG A 76 9.47 -14.56 2.21
C ARG A 76 9.19 -14.57 0.70
N CYS A 77 8.66 -13.46 0.20
CA CYS A 77 8.37 -13.22 -1.21
C CYS A 77 9.31 -12.12 -1.72
N ASP A 78 10.00 -12.37 -2.83
CA ASP A 78 10.85 -11.38 -3.51
C ASP A 78 10.71 -11.45 -5.03
N ASP A 79 11.43 -10.59 -5.77
CA ASP A 79 11.33 -10.53 -7.24
C ASP A 79 11.67 -11.86 -7.92
N GLU A 80 12.50 -12.71 -7.30
CA GLU A 80 12.88 -14.02 -7.82
C GLU A 80 11.88 -15.12 -7.42
N LEU A 81 11.19 -14.93 -6.28
CA LEU A 81 10.17 -15.85 -5.79
C LEU A 81 8.87 -15.10 -5.46
N PRO A 82 8.09 -14.73 -6.50
CA PRO A 82 6.84 -14.03 -6.28
C PRO A 82 5.87 -14.90 -5.47
N CYS A 83 5.08 -14.24 -4.64
CA CYS A 83 4.06 -14.83 -3.79
C CYS A 83 3.09 -15.76 -4.55
N SER A 84 2.83 -15.50 -5.84
CA SER A 84 2.00 -16.35 -6.72
C SER A 84 2.52 -17.77 -6.91
N LEU A 85 3.82 -18.02 -6.67
CA LEU A 85 4.42 -19.36 -6.79
C LEU A 85 4.36 -20.16 -5.49
N VAL A 86 3.99 -19.54 -4.37
CA VAL A 86 3.86 -20.23 -3.08
C VAL A 86 2.49 -20.92 -3.02
N ALA A 87 2.49 -22.26 -2.94
CA ALA A 87 1.27 -23.04 -2.93
C ALA A 87 0.32 -22.60 -1.80
N GLY A 88 -0.92 -22.23 -2.15
CA GLY A 88 -1.94 -21.78 -1.20
C GLY A 88 -1.82 -20.31 -0.78
N HIS A 89 -0.95 -19.53 -1.42
CA HIS A 89 -0.68 -18.13 -1.11
C HIS A 89 -1.23 -17.20 -2.21
N HIS A 90 -2.55 -17.01 -2.20
CA HIS A 90 -3.30 -16.27 -3.23
C HIS A 90 -4.19 -15.15 -2.64
N ARG A 91 -3.92 -14.69 -1.41
CA ARG A 91 -4.74 -13.65 -0.78
C ARG A 91 -4.17 -12.27 -1.09
N PRO A 92 -5.00 -11.23 -1.25
CA PRO A 92 -4.50 -9.87 -1.35
C PRO A 92 -3.76 -9.50 -0.06
N HIS A 93 -2.44 -9.26 -0.18
CA HIS A 93 -1.57 -8.87 0.93
C HIS A 93 -0.51 -7.89 0.43
N ARG A 94 -0.06 -6.97 1.28
CA ARG A 94 1.02 -6.05 0.89
C ARG A 94 2.33 -6.82 0.73
N ASN A 95 2.91 -6.80 -0.48
CA ASN A 95 4.22 -7.35 -0.76
C ASN A 95 5.28 -6.43 -0.16
N THR A 96 5.94 -6.88 0.90
CA THR A 96 6.94 -6.11 1.62
C THR A 96 8.34 -6.30 1.04
N VAL A 97 8.45 -6.67 -0.25
CA VAL A 97 9.74 -6.95 -0.90
C VAL A 97 10.68 -5.76 -0.67
N ALA A 98 11.67 -6.01 0.20
CA ALA A 98 12.75 -5.13 0.62
C ALA A 98 12.38 -3.72 1.15
N ARG A 99 12.33 -3.57 2.48
CA ARG A 99 13.08 -2.45 3.12
C ARG A 99 14.38 -3.01 3.69
N PRO A 100 15.56 -2.78 3.07
CA PRO A 100 16.80 -2.92 3.78
C PRO A 100 16.85 -1.79 4.83
N GLY A 101 16.53 -2.10 6.08
CA GLY A 101 16.82 -1.18 7.19
C GLY A 101 15.82 -1.05 8.33
N ARG A 102 14.61 -1.64 8.29
CA ARG A 102 13.77 -1.69 9.51
C ARG A 102 14.06 -2.96 10.29
N ARG A 103 14.94 -2.86 11.29
CA ARG A 103 15.02 -3.81 12.40
C ARG A 103 13.59 -4.09 12.89
N PRO A 104 13.19 -5.35 13.13
CA PRO A 104 11.98 -5.61 13.87
C PRO A 104 12.10 -4.87 15.21
N ARG A 105 11.10 -4.08 15.57
CA ARG A 105 11.03 -3.50 16.92
C ARG A 105 11.13 -4.69 17.87
N ARG A 106 12.23 -4.79 18.61
CA ARG A 106 12.37 -5.77 19.69
C ARG A 106 11.14 -5.60 20.56
N ARG A 107 10.29 -6.64 20.66
CA ARG A 107 9.33 -6.72 21.75
C ARG A 107 10.13 -6.48 23.03
N ALA A 108 9.73 -5.49 23.82
CA ALA A 108 10.25 -5.35 25.16
C ALA A 108 10.03 -6.69 25.88
N PRO A 109 11.03 -7.25 26.59
CA PRO A 109 10.80 -8.44 27.39
C PRO A 109 9.68 -8.14 28.41
N PRO A 110 8.84 -9.12 28.74
CA PRO A 110 7.84 -8.92 29.78
C PRO A 110 8.57 -8.51 31.06
N GLY A 111 8.21 -7.35 31.62
CA GLY A 111 8.66 -6.95 32.94
C GLY A 111 8.20 -8.02 33.93
N HIS A 112 9.15 -8.71 34.55
CA HIS A 112 8.86 -9.48 35.74
C HIS A 112 8.84 -8.55 36.96
N PRO A 113 7.88 -8.74 37.88
CA PRO A 113 7.80 -7.99 39.12
C PRO A 113 8.97 -8.31 40.08
#